data_AF-A0A653YBW1-F1
#
_entry.id   AF-A0A653YBW1-F1
#
_cell.length_a   1.000
_cell.length_b   1.000
_cell.length_c   1.000
_cell.angle_alpha   90.00
_cell.angle_beta   90.00
_cell.angle_gamma   90.00
#
_symmetry.space_group_name_H-M   'P 1'
#
loop_
_entity.id
_entity.type
_entity.pdbx_description
1 polymer ?
#
loop_
_entity_poly.entity_id
_entity_poly.type
_entity_poly.pdbx_seq_one_letter_code
_entity_poly.pdbx_strand_id
1 'polypeptide(L)'
;MSAVVHPRVPARRGRAWAGRWWAKAWLRAVEEVAYDEADLRRGRTLARSGAVGAVRVDAGSLRSAVTEQRRGVEELWGVEVALPVLDASAVAALVEAVAADPARVAALLAGDLPHDLVEHAEEAGVELVPYGTELAASCTCASWVDPCPHALALLLQVGWLVEDDPLVLLQLRGLPREDLLAALHHRRDPQAVPAPGRDDAEEVLETAEDAAVRAARILDLLGRHHDPAELDRLW
;
A
#
# COMPACT_ATOMS: atom_id res chain seq x y z
N MET A 1 -2.62 -9.16 -4.72
CA MET A 1 -2.50 -7.80 -4.14
C MET A 1 -3.02 -7.84 -2.72
N SER A 2 -2.16 -7.66 -1.72
CA SER A 2 -2.56 -7.77 -0.31
C SER A 2 -3.11 -6.44 0.21
N ALA A 3 -4.16 -6.50 1.02
CA ALA A 3 -4.70 -5.35 1.74
C ALA A 3 -3.79 -4.99 2.92
N VAL A 4 -3.57 -3.70 3.17
CA VAL A 4 -2.88 -3.21 4.38
C VAL A 4 -3.90 -2.62 5.33
N VAL A 5 -3.88 -3.04 6.60
CA VAL A 5 -4.76 -2.49 7.65
C VAL A 5 -3.95 -1.57 8.56
N HIS A 6 -4.27 -0.28 8.52
CA HIS A 6 -3.70 0.71 9.41
C HIS A 6 -4.54 0.80 10.69
N PRO A 7 -3.90 0.82 11.87
CA PRO A 7 -4.62 0.89 13.13
C PRO A 7 -5.39 2.21 13.25
N ARG A 8 -6.47 2.16 14.03
CA ARG A 8 -7.22 3.36 14.40
C ARG A 8 -6.29 4.41 15.00
N VAL A 9 -6.39 5.64 14.52
CA VAL A 9 -5.67 6.77 15.10
C VAL A 9 -6.46 7.30 16.31
N PRO A 10 -5.83 7.44 17.49
CA PRO A 10 -6.51 7.96 18.67
C PRO A 10 -6.90 9.42 18.49
N ALA A 11 -7.83 9.91 19.31
CA ALA A 11 -8.25 11.31 19.29
C ALA A 11 -7.05 12.27 19.42
N ARG A 12 -6.90 13.19 18.47
CA ARG A 12 -5.77 14.13 18.41
C ARG A 12 -6.22 15.55 18.72
N ARG A 13 -5.80 16.10 19.87
CA ARG A 13 -5.90 17.54 20.15
C ARG A 13 -4.63 18.22 19.61
N GLY A 14 -4.78 19.09 18.61
CA GLY A 14 -3.75 20.06 18.25
C GLY A 14 -2.68 19.64 17.22
N ARG A 15 -2.65 18.42 16.67
CA ARG A 15 -1.73 18.12 15.55
C ARG A 15 -2.21 18.91 14.31
N ALA A 16 -1.44 19.92 13.92
CA ALA A 16 -1.47 20.46 12.56
C ALA A 16 -0.78 19.44 11.66
N TRP A 17 -1.20 19.33 10.40
CA TRP A 17 -0.46 18.53 9.41
C TRP A 17 1.03 18.93 9.50
N ALA A 18 1.92 17.95 9.58
CA ALA A 18 3.38 18.13 9.56
C ALA A 18 3.87 18.92 8.33
N GLY A 19 3.00 19.12 7.34
CA GLY A 19 3.18 20.12 6.30
C GLY A 19 4.04 19.62 5.14
N ARG A 20 4.20 18.29 5.05
CA ARG A 20 4.83 17.63 3.92
C ARG A 20 4.05 17.92 2.63
N TRP A 21 4.75 18.08 1.52
CA TRP A 21 4.15 18.63 0.30
C TRP A 21 3.07 17.71 -0.28
N TRP A 22 3.27 16.39 -0.25
CA TRP A 22 2.31 15.40 -0.77
C TRP A 22 1.10 15.25 0.13
N ALA A 23 1.28 15.42 1.44
CA ALA A 23 0.17 15.47 2.39
C ALA A 23 -0.71 16.69 2.12
N LYS A 24 -0.10 17.86 1.83
CA LYS A 24 -0.83 19.06 1.37
C LYS A 24 -1.54 18.83 0.04
N ALA A 25 -0.92 18.12 -0.90
CA ALA A 25 -1.53 17.78 -2.19
C ALA A 25 -2.76 16.87 -2.01
N TRP A 26 -2.65 15.82 -1.18
CA TRP A 26 -3.80 15.00 -0.80
C TRP A 26 -4.91 15.82 -0.16
N LEU A 27 -4.58 16.70 0.80
CA LEU A 27 -5.58 17.56 1.44
C LEU A 27 -6.31 18.45 0.43
N ARG A 28 -5.60 18.99 -0.58
CA ARG A 28 -6.23 19.74 -1.67
C ARG A 28 -7.23 18.90 -2.45
N ALA A 29 -6.89 17.66 -2.79
CA ALA A 29 -7.83 16.74 -3.43
C ALA A 29 -9.09 16.50 -2.57
N VAL A 30 -8.92 16.37 -1.25
CA VAL A 30 -10.06 16.26 -0.32
C VAL A 30 -10.90 17.54 -0.27
N GLU A 31 -10.26 18.71 -0.32
CA GLU A 31 -10.94 20.01 -0.35
C GLU A 31 -11.69 20.23 -1.68
N GLU A 32 -11.13 19.77 -2.80
CA GLU A 32 -11.74 19.84 -4.14
C GLU A 32 -13.01 18.98 -4.26
N VAL A 33 -13.01 17.79 -3.66
CA VAL A 33 -14.16 16.88 -3.72
C VAL A 33 -15.24 17.23 -2.69
N ALA A 34 -14.92 18.02 -1.67
CA ALA A 34 -15.89 18.42 -0.65
C ALA A 34 -16.94 19.37 -1.25
N TYR A 35 -18.22 19.02 -1.06
CA TYR A 35 -19.33 19.83 -1.56
C TYR A 35 -19.41 21.21 -0.89
N ASP A 36 -19.20 21.28 0.43
CA ASP A 36 -19.15 22.53 1.17
C ASP A 36 -18.20 22.48 2.38
N GLU A 37 -17.84 23.67 2.87
CA GLU A 37 -16.93 23.83 4.00
C GLU A 37 -17.55 23.36 5.35
N ALA A 38 -18.88 23.33 5.49
CA ALA A 38 -19.52 22.86 6.72
C ALA A 38 -19.35 21.35 6.88
N ASP A 39 -19.53 20.59 5.81
CA ASP A 39 -19.29 19.15 5.77
C ASP A 39 -17.81 18.84 5.95
N LEU A 40 -16.91 19.61 5.34
CA LEU A 40 -15.47 19.47 5.56
C LEU A 40 -15.07 19.72 7.03
N ARG A 41 -15.62 20.76 7.67
CA ARG A 41 -15.41 21.02 9.11
C ARG A 41 -15.93 19.88 9.99
N ARG A 42 -17.07 19.31 9.64
CA ARG A 42 -17.66 18.17 10.38
C ARG A 42 -16.81 16.91 10.19
N GLY A 43 -16.38 16.60 8.97
CA GLY A 43 -15.44 15.51 8.70
C GLY A 43 -14.12 15.66 9.45
N ARG A 44 -13.57 16.88 9.50
CA ARG A 44 -12.37 17.21 10.28
C ARG A 44 -12.57 16.99 11.78
N THR A 45 -13.77 17.27 12.30
CA THR A 45 -14.11 17.01 13.70
C THR A 45 -14.13 15.51 14.00
N LEU A 46 -14.76 14.71 13.12
CA LEU A 46 -14.83 13.26 13.23
C LEU A 46 -13.43 12.61 13.14
N ALA A 47 -12.63 12.98 12.14
CA ALA A 47 -11.26 12.47 11.99
C ALA A 47 -10.43 12.72 13.27
N ARG A 48 -10.56 13.90 13.88
CA ARG A 48 -9.80 14.29 15.07
C ARG A 48 -10.31 13.72 16.38
N SER A 49 -11.59 13.37 16.47
CA SER A 49 -12.18 12.78 17.68
C SER A 49 -11.84 11.29 17.83
N GLY A 50 -11.15 10.71 16.85
CA GLY A 50 -10.91 9.27 16.77
C GLY A 50 -12.14 8.50 16.32
N ALA A 51 -13.11 9.14 15.65
CA ALA A 51 -14.31 8.45 15.16
C ALA A 51 -14.02 7.42 14.06
N VAL A 52 -12.92 7.59 13.33
CA VAL A 52 -12.53 6.67 12.26
C VAL A 52 -11.88 5.43 12.88
N GLY A 53 -12.36 4.25 12.50
CA GLY A 53 -11.83 2.96 12.89
C GLY A 53 -10.46 2.64 12.28
N ALA A 54 -10.11 1.35 12.27
CA ALA A 54 -8.98 0.88 11.49
C ALA A 54 -9.27 1.08 9.99
N VAL A 55 -8.27 1.56 9.26
CA VAL A 55 -8.40 1.86 7.84
C VAL A 55 -7.79 0.72 7.04
N ARG A 56 -8.58 0.05 6.22
CA ARG A 56 -8.09 -0.89 5.21
C ARG A 56 -7.77 -0.11 3.94
N VAL A 57 -6.56 -0.30 3.45
CA VAL A 57 -6.04 0.27 2.21
C VAL A 57 -5.75 -0.89 1.27
N ASP A 58 -6.45 -0.89 0.14
CA ASP A 58 -6.25 -1.83 -0.96
C ASP A 58 -5.80 -1.06 -2.20
N ALA A 59 -5.41 -1.77 -3.25
CA ALA A 59 -5.27 -1.17 -4.56
C ALA A 59 -6.61 -0.55 -5.00
N GLY A 60 -6.60 0.76 -5.24
CA GLY A 60 -7.76 1.52 -5.70
C GLY A 60 -8.89 1.69 -4.70
N SER A 61 -8.74 1.29 -3.43
CA SER A 61 -9.81 1.49 -2.44
C SER A 61 -9.36 1.68 -1.00
N LEU A 62 -10.18 2.43 -0.26
CA LEU A 62 -10.08 2.69 1.17
C LEU A 62 -11.38 2.25 1.83
N ARG A 63 -11.30 1.52 2.95
CA ARG A 63 -12.49 1.15 3.74
C ARG A 63 -12.27 1.35 5.23
N SER A 64 -13.27 1.91 5.90
CA SER A 64 -13.29 2.02 7.37
C SER A 64 -14.72 2.10 7.88
N ALA A 65 -14.90 1.76 9.15
CA ALA A 65 -16.09 2.17 9.89
C ALA A 65 -15.85 3.54 10.54
N VAL A 66 -16.89 4.38 10.61
CA VAL A 66 -16.86 5.70 11.27
C VAL A 66 -17.99 5.77 12.28
N THR A 67 -17.66 6.04 13.54
CA THR A 67 -18.64 6.19 14.63
C THR A 67 -19.05 7.64 14.80
N GLU A 68 -20.33 7.91 14.97
CA GLU A 68 -20.80 9.25 15.31
C GLU A 68 -21.90 9.21 16.37
N GLN A 69 -21.80 10.13 17.34
CA GLN A 69 -22.84 10.33 18.35
C GLN A 69 -23.96 11.20 17.76
N ARG A 70 -25.15 10.63 17.60
CA ARG A 70 -26.34 11.35 17.14
C ARG A 70 -27.49 11.17 18.13
N ARG A 71 -28.03 12.29 18.63
CA ARG A 71 -29.16 12.29 19.60
C ARG A 71 -28.93 11.40 20.83
N GLY A 72 -27.68 11.27 21.28
CA GLY A 72 -27.30 10.46 22.44
C GLY A 72 -27.11 8.96 22.15
N VAL A 73 -27.14 8.54 20.88
CA VAL A 73 -26.88 7.16 20.44
C VAL A 73 -25.61 7.14 19.60
N GLU A 74 -24.77 6.13 19.82
CA GLU A 74 -23.61 5.85 18.96
C GLU A 74 -24.08 5.09 17.72
N GLU A 75 -23.85 5.67 16.54
CA GLU A 75 -24.14 5.05 15.26
C GLU A 75 -22.84 4.73 14.52
N LEU A 76 -22.82 3.63 13.77
CA LEU A 76 -21.66 3.15 13.02
C LEU A 76 -21.98 3.17 11.52
N TRP A 77 -21.09 3.79 10.74
CA TRP A 77 -21.26 3.93 9.30
C TRP A 77 -20.10 3.26 8.56
N GLY A 78 -20.41 2.40 7.59
CA GLY A 78 -19.43 1.84 6.67
C GLY A 78 -19.11 2.86 5.59
N VAL A 79 -17.83 3.16 5.41
CA VAL A 79 -17.34 4.11 4.42
C VAL A 79 -16.37 3.39 3.50
N GLU A 80 -16.56 3.58 2.19
CA GLU A 80 -15.65 3.14 1.14
C GLU A 80 -15.32 4.32 0.22
N VAL A 81 -14.05 4.45 -0.17
CA VAL A 81 -13.61 5.38 -1.21
C VAL A 81 -12.85 4.58 -2.26
N ALA A 82 -13.21 4.74 -3.52
CA ALA A 82 -12.52 4.16 -4.66
C ALA A 82 -11.75 5.24 -5.43
N LEU A 83 -10.63 4.86 -6.04
CA LEU A 83 -9.86 5.69 -6.95
C LEU A 83 -9.12 4.83 -8.00
N PRO A 84 -8.73 5.40 -9.15
CA PRO A 84 -8.03 4.66 -10.20
C PRO A 84 -6.66 4.14 -9.74
N VAL A 85 -6.36 2.89 -10.13
CA VAL A 85 -5.01 2.31 -10.05
C VAL A 85 -4.23 2.65 -11.32
N LEU A 86 -2.90 2.65 -11.22
CA LEU A 86 -2.03 2.81 -12.37
C LEU A 86 -2.07 1.55 -13.25
N ASP A 87 -2.05 1.74 -14.56
CA ASP A 87 -1.86 0.64 -15.50
C ASP A 87 -0.40 0.14 -15.50
N ALA A 88 -0.15 -0.98 -16.18
CA ALA A 88 1.18 -1.60 -16.19
C ALA A 88 2.28 -0.68 -16.73
N SER A 89 1.97 0.18 -17.72
CA SER A 89 2.93 1.16 -18.26
C SER A 89 3.26 2.25 -17.26
N ALA A 90 2.25 2.79 -16.58
CA ALA A 90 2.43 3.81 -15.56
C ALA A 90 3.15 3.25 -14.32
N VAL A 91 2.87 2.01 -13.94
CA VAL A 91 3.63 1.30 -12.90
C VAL A 91 5.09 1.16 -13.30
N ALA A 92 5.38 0.73 -14.53
CA ALA A 92 6.75 0.59 -15.02
C ALA A 92 7.49 1.95 -15.02
N ALA A 93 6.84 3.02 -15.48
CA ALA A 93 7.40 4.37 -15.48
C ALA A 93 7.68 4.90 -14.06
N LEU A 94 6.78 4.63 -13.11
CA LEU A 94 7.00 4.98 -11.70
C LEU A 94 8.20 4.22 -11.11
N VAL A 95 8.31 2.91 -11.38
CA VAL A 95 9.45 2.11 -10.94
C VAL A 95 10.75 2.63 -11.56
N GLU A 96 10.76 3.01 -12.83
CA GLU A 96 11.90 3.68 -13.49
C GLU A 96 12.30 4.97 -12.77
N ALA A 97 11.35 5.86 -12.49
CA ALA A 97 11.60 7.11 -11.79
C ALA A 97 12.19 6.89 -10.38
N VAL A 98 11.73 5.86 -9.67
CA VAL A 98 12.27 5.46 -8.36
C VAL A 98 13.68 4.87 -8.51
N ALA A 99 13.90 4.03 -9.52
CA ALA A 99 15.17 3.34 -9.77
C ALA A 99 16.28 4.26 -10.29
N ALA A 100 15.92 5.42 -10.84
CA ALA A 100 16.85 6.39 -11.41
C ALA A 100 17.90 6.91 -10.41
N ASP A 101 17.58 6.90 -9.10
CA ASP A 101 18.51 7.29 -8.05
C ASP A 101 18.31 6.40 -6.80
N PRO A 102 19.35 5.68 -6.33
CA PRO A 102 19.29 4.94 -5.07
C PRO A 102 18.87 5.77 -3.84
N ALA A 103 19.14 7.08 -3.84
CA ALA A 103 18.71 7.99 -2.78
C ALA A 103 17.18 8.12 -2.72
N ARG A 104 16.48 8.06 -3.87
CA ARG A 104 15.01 8.08 -3.93
C ARG A 104 14.42 6.82 -3.31
N VAL A 105 15.02 5.66 -3.58
CA VAL A 105 14.64 4.39 -2.92
C VAL A 105 14.82 4.51 -1.41
N ALA A 106 15.98 4.98 -0.96
CA ALA A 106 16.24 5.14 0.48
C ALA A 106 15.26 6.12 1.15
N ALA A 107 14.95 7.24 0.49
CA ALA A 107 13.99 8.24 0.96
C ALA A 107 12.58 7.66 1.10
N LEU A 108 12.07 6.97 0.08
CA LEU A 108 10.76 6.30 0.12
C LEU A 108 10.67 5.31 1.28
N LEU A 109 11.70 4.47 1.46
CA LEU A 109 11.73 3.48 2.54
C LEU A 109 11.85 4.12 3.93
N ALA A 110 12.37 5.35 4.01
CA ALA A 110 12.43 6.16 5.22
C ALA A 110 11.16 7.00 5.46
N GLY A 111 10.11 6.85 4.63
CA GLY A 111 8.85 7.55 4.77
C GLY A 111 8.87 8.98 4.21
N ASP A 112 9.71 9.25 3.20
CA ASP A 112 9.81 10.54 2.52
C ASP A 112 9.46 10.39 1.04
N LEU A 113 8.78 11.37 0.45
CA LEU A 113 8.46 11.39 -0.97
C LEU A 113 9.21 12.56 -1.64
N PRO A 114 10.37 12.28 -2.26
CA PRO A 114 11.17 13.31 -2.92
C PRO A 114 10.38 13.99 -4.04
N HIS A 115 10.51 15.32 -4.15
CA HIS A 115 9.78 16.09 -5.17
C HIS A 115 10.26 15.73 -6.58
N ASP A 116 11.57 15.59 -6.77
CA ASP A 116 12.21 15.24 -8.03
C ASP A 116 11.86 13.83 -8.53
N LEU A 117 11.47 12.91 -7.62
CA LEU A 117 10.90 11.62 -7.99
C LEU A 117 9.53 11.81 -8.63
N VAL A 118 8.66 12.62 -8.00
CA VAL A 118 7.30 12.82 -8.48
C VAL A 118 7.31 13.64 -9.77
N GLU A 119 8.14 14.68 -9.87
CA GLU A 119 8.33 15.44 -11.12
C GLU A 119 8.74 14.50 -12.27
N HIS A 120 9.70 13.60 -12.05
CA HIS A 120 10.10 12.61 -13.06
C HIS A 120 8.93 11.68 -13.42
N ALA A 121 8.17 11.19 -12.44
CA ALA A 121 7.00 10.36 -12.70
C ALA A 121 5.92 11.11 -13.52
N GLU A 122 5.68 12.39 -13.21
CA GLU A 122 4.74 13.27 -13.92
C GLU A 122 5.19 13.55 -15.36
N GLU A 123 6.49 13.75 -15.60
CA GLU A 123 7.06 13.87 -16.95
C GLU A 123 6.81 12.61 -17.80
N ALA A 124 6.69 11.44 -17.15
CA ALA A 124 6.33 10.18 -17.77
C ALA A 124 4.81 9.93 -17.82
N GLY A 125 3.98 10.92 -17.44
CA GLY A 125 2.52 10.84 -17.45
C GLY A 125 1.92 10.11 -16.25
N VAL A 126 2.66 9.94 -15.15
CA VAL A 126 2.21 9.24 -13.95
C VAL A 126 1.89 10.25 -12.84
N GLU A 127 0.62 10.35 -12.49
CA GLU A 127 0.15 11.20 -11.38
C GLU A 127 -0.04 10.37 -10.11
N LEU A 128 0.92 10.46 -9.20
CA LEU A 128 0.91 9.65 -7.98
C LEU A 128 -0.16 10.11 -6.98
N VAL A 129 -0.27 11.42 -6.75
CA VAL A 129 -1.30 12.00 -5.87
C VAL A 129 -2.60 12.17 -6.68
N PRO A 130 -3.75 11.68 -6.20
CA PRO A 130 -5.00 11.82 -6.93
C PRO A 130 -5.55 13.25 -6.88
N TYR A 131 -6.34 13.61 -7.88
CA TYR A 131 -7.21 14.78 -7.86
C TYR A 131 -8.50 14.51 -7.08
N GLY A 132 -9.20 15.57 -6.67
CA GLY A 132 -10.48 15.40 -5.98
C GLY A 132 -11.52 14.63 -6.79
N THR A 133 -11.54 14.82 -8.11
CA THR A 133 -12.46 14.13 -9.04
C THR A 133 -12.23 12.62 -9.14
N GLU A 134 -11.06 12.13 -8.72
CA GLU A 134 -10.77 10.68 -8.70
C GLU A 134 -11.30 9.99 -7.44
N LEU A 135 -11.67 10.74 -6.40
CA LEU A 135 -12.09 10.21 -5.11
C LEU A 135 -13.59 9.94 -5.11
N ALA A 136 -13.99 8.74 -5.55
CA ALA A 136 -15.39 8.30 -5.53
C ALA A 136 -15.73 7.69 -4.17
N ALA A 137 -16.53 8.38 -3.35
CA ALA A 137 -16.88 7.91 -2.02
C ALA A 137 -18.25 7.24 -1.97
N SER A 138 -18.45 6.43 -0.93
CA SER A 138 -19.76 5.86 -0.59
C SER A 138 -19.82 5.63 0.91
N CYS A 139 -21.01 5.83 1.48
CA CYS A 139 -21.23 5.70 2.91
C CYS A 139 -22.61 5.12 3.16
N THR A 140 -22.74 4.25 4.17
CA THR A 140 -24.03 3.68 4.57
C THR A 140 -24.95 4.66 5.31
N CYS A 141 -24.56 5.93 5.45
CA CYS A 141 -25.38 6.97 6.07
C CYS A 141 -26.47 7.50 5.12
N ALA A 142 -27.49 8.16 5.68
CA ALA A 142 -28.59 8.73 4.91
C ALA A 142 -28.27 10.10 4.27
N SER A 143 -27.00 10.44 4.06
CA SER A 143 -26.60 11.68 3.38
C SER A 143 -26.94 11.59 1.89
N TRP A 144 -27.44 12.68 1.33
CA TRP A 144 -27.66 12.83 -0.12
C TRP A 144 -26.46 13.46 -0.84
N VAL A 145 -25.48 13.93 -0.08
CA VAL A 145 -24.22 14.51 -0.57
C VAL A 145 -23.12 13.48 -0.42
N ASP A 146 -22.34 13.33 -1.49
CA ASP A 146 -21.13 12.51 -1.54
C ASP A 146 -19.96 13.39 -2.02
N PRO A 147 -18.83 13.45 -1.29
CA PRO A 147 -18.55 12.79 -0.02
C PRO A 147 -19.30 13.40 1.16
N CYS A 148 -19.98 12.57 1.94
CA CYS A 148 -20.57 12.98 3.21
C CYS A 148 -19.50 13.24 4.29
N PRO A 149 -19.84 13.84 5.45
CA PRO A 149 -18.87 14.07 6.53
C PRO A 149 -18.12 12.84 7.03
N HIS A 150 -18.71 11.63 6.96
CA HIS A 150 -18.01 10.39 7.33
C HIS A 150 -16.96 9.99 6.30
N ALA A 151 -17.25 10.17 5.01
CA ALA A 151 -16.30 9.96 3.92
C ALA A 151 -15.15 10.97 3.98
N LEU A 152 -15.46 12.25 4.21
CA LEU A 152 -14.45 13.29 4.43
C LEU A 152 -13.59 12.98 5.67
N ALA A 153 -14.17 12.42 6.74
CA ALA A 153 -13.41 11.99 7.90
C ALA A 153 -12.38 10.91 7.57
N LEU A 154 -12.78 9.89 6.78
CA LEU A 154 -11.87 8.85 6.30
C LEU A 154 -10.76 9.45 5.41
N LEU A 155 -11.12 10.28 4.44
CA LEU A 155 -10.17 10.93 3.52
C LEU A 155 -9.14 11.80 4.26
N LEU A 156 -9.57 12.58 5.25
CA LEU A 156 -8.68 13.38 6.10
C LEU A 156 -7.78 12.50 6.98
N GLN A 157 -8.30 11.38 7.49
CA GLN A 157 -7.55 10.42 8.29
C GLN A 157 -6.48 9.70 7.47
N VAL A 158 -6.79 9.34 6.22
CA VAL A 158 -5.83 8.78 5.26
C VAL A 158 -4.76 9.78 4.91
N GLY A 159 -5.09 11.07 4.84
CA GLY A 159 -4.11 12.14 4.70
C GLY A 159 -3.00 12.11 5.77
N TRP A 160 -3.31 11.72 7.01
CA TRP A 160 -2.28 11.54 8.05
C TRP A 160 -1.47 10.26 7.86
N LEU A 161 -2.08 9.19 7.34
CA LEU A 161 -1.37 7.97 6.99
C LEU A 161 -0.36 8.25 5.86
N VAL A 162 -0.81 8.96 4.82
CA VAL A 162 0.00 9.40 3.68
C VAL A 162 1.12 10.36 4.13
N GLU A 163 0.85 11.25 5.08
CA GLU A 163 1.86 12.13 5.66
C GLU A 163 2.97 11.37 6.40
N ASP A 164 2.58 10.35 7.16
CA ASP A 164 3.49 9.55 7.97
C ASP A 164 4.22 8.48 7.13
N ASP A 165 3.57 7.94 6.08
CA ASP A 165 4.13 6.96 5.13
C ASP A 165 3.59 7.17 3.69
N PRO A 166 4.41 7.68 2.74
CA PRO A 166 3.99 7.91 1.36
C PRO A 166 3.74 6.61 0.58
N LEU A 167 4.20 5.44 1.05
CA LEU A 167 3.90 4.16 0.39
C LEU A 167 2.40 3.82 0.42
N VAL A 168 1.62 4.47 1.28
CA VAL A 168 0.15 4.41 1.25
C VAL A 168 -0.39 4.92 -0.10
N LEU A 169 0.21 5.95 -0.70
CA LEU A 169 -0.18 6.42 -2.05
C LEU A 169 0.12 5.37 -3.11
N LEU A 170 1.30 4.74 -3.04
CA LEU A 170 1.69 3.71 -4.00
C LEU A 170 0.78 2.49 -3.88
N GLN A 171 0.44 2.06 -2.67
CA GLN A 171 -0.54 1.01 -2.40
C GLN A 171 -1.89 1.33 -3.05
N LEU A 172 -2.40 2.55 -2.85
CA LEU A 172 -3.67 2.99 -3.44
C LEU A 172 -3.61 3.02 -4.98
N ARG A 173 -2.46 3.41 -5.53
CA ARG A 173 -2.19 3.38 -6.98
C ARG A 173 -1.91 1.97 -7.53
N GLY A 174 -2.01 0.94 -6.71
CA GLY A 174 -1.87 -0.47 -7.14
C GLY A 174 -0.43 -0.97 -7.18
N LEU A 175 0.52 -0.25 -6.58
CA LEU A 175 1.92 -0.65 -6.45
C LEU A 175 2.26 -0.80 -4.96
N PRO A 176 1.93 -1.94 -4.33
CA PRO A 176 2.26 -2.17 -2.93
C PRO A 176 3.79 -2.21 -2.73
N ARG A 177 4.24 -2.03 -1.49
CA ARG A 177 5.67 -1.94 -1.14
C ARG A 177 6.45 -3.16 -1.63
N GLU A 178 5.91 -4.35 -1.43
CA GLU A 178 6.51 -5.61 -1.85
C GLU A 178 6.71 -5.68 -3.37
N ASP A 179 5.72 -5.25 -4.15
CA ASP A 179 5.78 -5.26 -5.61
C ASP A 179 6.78 -4.22 -6.13
N LEU A 180 6.84 -3.03 -5.51
CA LEU A 180 7.87 -2.03 -5.78
C LEU A 180 9.27 -2.61 -5.54
N LEU A 181 9.49 -3.23 -4.38
CA LEU A 181 10.80 -3.79 -4.02
C LEU A 181 11.20 -4.95 -4.94
N ALA A 182 10.24 -5.83 -5.28
CA ALA A 182 10.46 -6.90 -6.24
C ALA A 182 10.86 -6.36 -7.61
N ALA A 183 10.12 -5.36 -8.13
CA ALA A 183 10.43 -4.72 -9.40
C ALA A 183 11.82 -4.04 -9.38
N LEU A 184 12.17 -3.34 -8.30
CA LEU A 184 13.50 -2.75 -8.14
C LEU A 184 14.61 -3.80 -8.07
N HIS A 185 14.35 -4.94 -7.44
CA HIS A 185 15.32 -6.04 -7.36
C HIS A 185 15.57 -6.68 -8.74
N HIS A 186 14.50 -7.02 -9.47
CA HIS A 186 14.58 -7.54 -10.84
C HIS A 186 15.36 -6.65 -11.81
N ARG A 187 15.31 -5.34 -11.60
CA ARG A 187 16.07 -4.39 -12.43
C ARG A 187 17.55 -4.38 -12.12
N ARG A 188 17.93 -4.59 -10.84
CA ARG A 188 19.34 -4.67 -10.42
C ARG A 188 19.98 -5.98 -10.88
N ASP A 189 19.18 -7.04 -10.95
CA ASP A 189 19.60 -8.35 -11.43
C ASP A 189 18.56 -8.92 -12.40
N PRO A 190 18.70 -8.68 -13.72
CA PRO A 190 17.79 -9.21 -14.74
C PRO A 190 17.77 -10.74 -14.80
N GLN A 191 18.72 -11.42 -14.14
CA GLN A 191 18.76 -12.88 -14.00
C GLN A 191 18.17 -13.37 -12.68
N ALA A 192 17.75 -12.47 -11.78
CA ALA A 192 17.04 -12.83 -10.57
C ALA A 192 15.65 -13.35 -10.93
N VAL A 193 15.41 -14.61 -10.61
CA VAL A 193 14.11 -15.29 -10.74
C VAL A 193 13.12 -14.65 -9.77
N PRO A 194 11.84 -14.41 -10.15
CA PRO A 194 10.87 -13.81 -9.24
C PRO A 194 10.70 -14.66 -8.00
N ALA A 195 10.47 -14.01 -6.85
CA ALA A 195 10.06 -14.74 -5.66
C ALA A 195 8.75 -15.48 -5.99
N PRO A 196 8.68 -16.80 -5.71
CA PRO A 196 7.51 -17.59 -6.05
C PRO A 196 6.24 -17.01 -5.40
N GLY A 197 5.13 -17.01 -6.14
CA GLY A 197 3.81 -16.77 -5.58
C GLY A 197 3.49 -17.77 -4.47
N ARG A 198 2.42 -17.55 -3.70
CA ARG A 198 2.14 -18.37 -2.51
C ARG A 198 1.93 -19.86 -2.84
N ASP A 199 1.37 -20.17 -4.00
CA ASP A 199 1.22 -21.53 -4.52
C ASP A 199 2.57 -22.07 -5.06
N ASP A 200 3.35 -21.22 -5.73
CA ASP A 200 4.69 -21.56 -6.21
C ASP A 200 5.67 -21.80 -5.03
N ALA A 201 5.45 -21.16 -3.89
CA ALA A 201 6.30 -21.27 -2.70
C ALA A 201 6.11 -22.63 -2.00
N GLU A 202 4.91 -23.18 -2.08
CA GLU A 202 4.60 -24.53 -1.59
C GLU A 202 5.25 -25.58 -2.50
N GLU A 203 5.19 -25.40 -3.82
CA GLU A 203 5.87 -26.27 -4.80
C GLU A 203 7.41 -26.19 -4.69
N VAL A 204 7.96 -25.01 -4.45
CA VAL A 204 9.41 -24.81 -4.23
C VAL A 204 9.85 -25.46 -2.91
N LEU A 205 9.03 -25.37 -1.86
CA LEU A 205 9.31 -26.02 -0.58
C LEU A 205 9.27 -27.55 -0.73
N GLU A 206 8.24 -28.08 -1.39
CA GLU A 206 8.12 -29.52 -1.69
C GLU A 206 9.31 -30.02 -2.50
N THR A 207 9.72 -29.27 -3.53
CA THR A 207 10.91 -29.56 -4.33
C THR A 207 12.20 -29.55 -3.50
N ALA A 208 12.33 -28.60 -2.56
CA ALA A 208 13.49 -28.49 -1.68
C ALA A 208 13.54 -29.64 -0.65
N GLU A 209 12.39 -30.05 -0.12
CA GLU A 209 12.27 -31.21 0.77
C GLU A 209 12.64 -32.52 0.04
N ASP A 210 12.14 -32.73 -1.17
CA ASP A 210 12.47 -33.89 -2.00
C ASP A 210 13.96 -33.95 -2.38
N ALA A 211 14.57 -32.78 -2.62
CA ALA A 211 16.01 -32.68 -2.84
C ALA A 211 16.81 -33.05 -1.58
N ALA A 212 16.38 -32.59 -0.40
CA ALA A 212 17.02 -32.91 0.87
C ALA A 212 16.91 -34.40 1.23
N VAL A 213 15.76 -35.03 0.99
CA VAL A 213 15.55 -36.48 1.20
C VAL A 213 16.46 -37.30 0.28
N ARG A 214 16.59 -36.91 -0.99
CA ARG A 214 17.50 -37.56 -1.93
C ARG A 214 18.97 -37.40 -1.52
N ALA A 215 19.38 -36.21 -1.11
CA ALA A 215 20.74 -35.95 -0.63
C ALA A 215 21.07 -36.79 0.62
N ALA A 216 20.14 -36.89 1.57
CA ALA A 216 20.31 -37.72 2.76
C ALA A 216 20.48 -39.21 2.41
N ARG A 217 19.71 -39.72 1.43
CA ARG A 217 19.84 -41.10 0.95
C ARG A 217 21.17 -41.35 0.25
N ILE A 218 21.67 -40.40 -0.53
CA ILE A 218 23.00 -40.48 -1.17
C ILE A 218 24.10 -40.53 -0.10
N LEU A 219 24.02 -39.65 0.91
CA LEU A 219 24.99 -39.62 2.01
C LEU A 219 24.97 -40.91 2.83
N ASP A 220 23.80 -41.50 3.05
CA ASP A 220 23.64 -42.78 3.73
C ASP A 220 24.21 -43.95 2.89
N LEU A 221 24.02 -43.97 1.58
CA LEU A 221 24.66 -44.94 0.68
C LEU A 221 26.19 -44.80 0.68
N LEU A 222 26.70 -43.56 0.62
CA LEU A 222 28.14 -43.27 0.72
C LEU A 222 28.71 -43.62 2.10
N GLY A 223 27.92 -43.48 3.16
CA GLY A 223 28.31 -43.86 4.52
C GLY A 223 28.32 -45.38 4.76
N ARG A 224 27.51 -46.14 4.00
CA ARG A 224 27.43 -47.61 4.08
C ARG A 224 28.44 -48.33 3.19
N HIS A 225 28.95 -47.69 2.14
CA HIS A 225 29.99 -48.23 1.26
C HIS A 225 31.33 -47.55 1.52
N HIS A 226 32.21 -48.20 2.28
CA HIS A 226 33.59 -47.74 2.49
C HIS A 226 34.53 -48.10 1.32
N ASP A 227 33.99 -48.50 0.16
CA ASP A 227 34.77 -48.84 -1.05
C ASP A 227 34.38 -47.95 -2.24
N PRO A 228 35.26 -47.04 -2.69
CA PRO A 228 35.04 -46.19 -3.85
C PRO A 228 34.75 -46.94 -5.17
N ALA A 229 35.04 -48.24 -5.26
CA ALA A 229 34.88 -49.02 -6.49
C ALA A 229 33.44 -49.45 -6.82
N GLU A 230 32.48 -49.33 -5.89
CA GLU A 230 31.07 -49.69 -6.13
C GLU A 230 30.24 -48.53 -6.73
N LEU A 231 30.73 -47.29 -6.68
CA LEU A 231 30.00 -46.10 -7.13
C LEU A 231 29.97 -45.93 -8.66
N ASP A 232 30.89 -46.56 -9.39
CA ASP A 232 30.94 -46.52 -10.86
C ASP A 232 29.88 -47.40 -11.55
N ARG A 233 29.08 -48.17 -10.79
CA ARG A 233 28.09 -49.12 -11.33
C ARG A 233 26.63 -48.65 -11.23
N LEU A 234 26.40 -47.41 -10.81
CA LEU A 234 25.06 -46.86 -10.55
C LEU A 234 24.63 -45.74 -11.51
N TRP A 235 25.33 -45.59 -12.65
CA TRP A 235 24.98 -44.70 -13.76
C TRP A 235 24.67 -45.51 -15.02
#